data_AF-A0A7C3QEZ8-F1
#
_entry.id   AF-A0A7C3QEZ8-F1
#
_cell.length_a   1.000
_cell.length_b   1.000
_cell.length_c   1.000
_cell.angle_alpha   90.00
_cell.angle_beta   90.00
_cell.angle_gamma   90.00
#
_symmetry.space_group_name_H-M   'P 1'
#
loop_
_entity.id
_entity.type
_entity.pdbx_description
1 polymer ?
#
loop_
_entity_poly.entity_id
_entity_poly.type
_entity_poly.pdbx_seq_one_letter_code
_entity_poly.pdbx_strand_id
1 'polypeptide(L)'
;MFNNILIFGSNAQSGSYILRLQAHSPLQMVFGRFKRGKRIAVPAGEYVYVGSAMGKKGAASLGRRLLRHAARSGNKAPHAIGALMLERFKLVGLLGDDACLPAQKTLRWNVDYLLDHPAVELSGALIFRSETRLEATLAKLLADDPSTFVLEKGLGAGDSPGQTHLLGLRAGALVQFYGINHE
;
A
#
# COMPACT_ATOMS: atom_id res chain seq x y z
N MET A 1 17.17 -4.82 -2.39
CA MET A 1 16.02 -4.98 -1.48
C MET A 1 15.14 -6.09 -2.03
N PHE A 2 14.68 -7.02 -1.17
CA PHE A 2 13.81 -8.11 -1.59
C PHE A 2 12.38 -7.59 -1.76
N ASN A 3 11.80 -7.75 -2.95
CA ASN A 3 10.40 -7.42 -3.24
C ASN A 3 9.51 -8.54 -2.71
N ASN A 4 9.02 -8.41 -1.48
CA ASN A 4 8.23 -9.45 -0.83
C ASN A 4 6.74 -9.17 -0.98
N ILE A 5 6.02 -10.14 -1.56
CA ILE A 5 4.56 -10.17 -1.62
C ILE A 5 4.11 -11.41 -0.87
N LEU A 6 3.37 -11.21 0.20
CA LEU A 6 2.79 -12.30 0.99
C LEU A 6 1.27 -12.16 0.96
N ILE A 7 0.59 -13.29 0.70
CA ILE A 7 -0.85 -13.34 0.52
C ILE A 7 -1.39 -14.41 1.45
N PHE A 8 -2.26 -13.99 2.36
CA PHE A 8 -2.96 -14.85 3.31
C PHE A 8 -4.44 -14.97 2.97
N GLY A 9 -5.04 -16.09 3.36
CA GLY A 9 -6.43 -16.42 3.06
C GLY A 9 -6.63 -16.93 1.62
N SER A 10 -7.84 -17.41 1.34
CA SER A 10 -8.18 -18.04 0.06
C SER A 10 -9.47 -17.48 -0.53
N ASN A 11 -9.57 -17.50 -1.85
CA ASN A 11 -10.79 -17.34 -2.67
C ASN A 11 -11.54 -15.99 -2.60
N ALA A 12 -11.25 -15.09 -1.67
CA ALA A 12 -11.83 -13.76 -1.67
C ALA A 12 -11.18 -12.84 -2.73
N GLN A 13 -12.01 -12.04 -3.42
CA GLN A 13 -11.61 -10.94 -4.31
C GLN A 13 -11.49 -9.60 -3.59
N SER A 14 -11.80 -9.60 -2.30
CA SER A 14 -11.74 -8.48 -1.38
C SER A 14 -10.72 -8.73 -0.28
N GLY A 15 -10.36 -7.68 0.45
CA GLY A 15 -9.51 -7.83 1.62
C GLY A 15 -8.91 -6.52 2.11
N SER A 16 -7.95 -6.68 3.02
CA SER A 16 -7.12 -5.59 3.56
C SER A 16 -5.64 -5.88 3.27
N TYR A 17 -4.82 -4.85 3.25
CA TYR A 17 -3.41 -4.97 2.88
C TYR A 17 -2.56 -3.93 3.59
N ILE A 18 -1.27 -4.25 3.71
CA ILE A 18 -0.22 -3.34 4.14
C ILE A 18 0.77 -3.23 2.98
N LEU A 19 1.02 -2.00 2.52
CA LEU A 19 2.07 -1.71 1.55
C LEU A 19 3.33 -1.26 2.30
N ARG A 20 4.50 -1.72 1.85
CA ARG A 20 5.79 -1.19 2.31
C ARG A 20 6.37 -0.29 1.23
N LEU A 21 6.77 0.91 1.62
CA LEU A 21 7.31 1.94 0.74
C LEU A 21 8.70 2.34 1.23
N GLN A 22 9.59 2.66 0.30
CA GLN A 22 10.90 3.22 0.57
C GLN A 22 10.98 4.62 -0.05
N ALA A 23 11.22 5.66 0.75
CA ALA A 23 11.63 6.98 0.27
C ALA A 23 13.16 7.06 0.28
N HIS A 24 13.76 7.24 -0.90
CA HIS A 24 15.22 7.25 -1.08
C HIS A 24 15.87 8.60 -0.74
N SER A 25 15.08 9.67 -0.66
CA SER A 25 15.53 11.00 -0.26
C SER A 25 14.42 11.71 0.54
N PRO A 26 14.76 12.73 1.36
CA PRO A 26 13.76 13.54 2.04
C PRO A 26 12.91 14.33 1.03
N LEU A 27 11.60 14.37 1.26
CA LEU A 27 10.61 15.00 0.36
C LEU A 27 9.75 16.03 1.09
N GLN A 28 9.18 16.94 0.30
CA GLN A 28 8.11 17.85 0.73
C GLN A 28 6.88 17.58 -0.12
N MET A 29 5.90 16.89 0.46
CA MET A 29 4.78 16.32 -0.28
C MET A 29 3.46 17.03 0.03
N VAL A 30 2.62 17.18 -1.00
CA VAL A 30 1.21 17.55 -0.86
C VAL A 30 0.36 16.31 -1.14
N PHE A 31 -0.46 15.92 -0.18
CA PHE A 31 -1.28 14.71 -0.24
C PHE A 31 -2.71 15.01 -0.71
N GLY A 32 -2.83 15.58 -1.92
CA GLY A 32 -4.11 16.04 -2.45
C GLY A 32 -4.73 17.15 -1.60
N ARG A 33 -6.02 17.01 -1.26
CA ARG A 33 -6.74 17.99 -0.42
C ARG A 33 -6.51 17.82 1.09
N PHE A 34 -5.72 16.81 1.50
CA PHE A 34 -5.44 16.56 2.90
C PHE A 34 -4.88 17.82 3.58
N LYS A 35 -5.44 18.18 4.73
CA LYS A 35 -5.15 19.43 5.45
C LYS A 35 -5.08 20.66 4.53
N ARG A 36 -6.04 20.78 3.60
CA ARG A 36 -6.14 21.88 2.62
C ARG A 36 -4.90 22.03 1.73
N GLY A 37 -4.23 20.91 1.42
CA GLY A 37 -3.04 20.91 0.56
C GLY A 37 -1.75 21.34 1.27
N LYS A 38 -1.71 21.28 2.61
CA LYS A 38 -0.50 21.55 3.40
C LYS A 38 0.66 20.67 2.91
N ARG A 39 1.85 21.27 2.75
CA ARG A 39 3.10 20.54 2.54
C ARG A 39 3.52 19.82 3.82
N ILE A 40 3.82 18.54 3.70
CA ILE A 40 4.25 17.68 4.80
C ILE A 40 5.64 17.16 4.46
N ALA A 41 6.55 17.30 5.42
CA ALA A 41 7.90 16.75 5.32
C ALA A 41 7.82 15.22 5.42
N VAL A 42 8.46 14.53 4.48
CA VAL A 42 8.61 13.07 4.47
C VAL A 42 10.11 12.78 4.50
N PRO A 43 10.69 12.43 5.66
CA PRO A 43 12.09 12.02 5.73
C PRO A 43 12.43 10.87 4.76
N ALA A 44 13.71 10.72 4.42
CA ALA A 44 14.14 9.48 3.79
C ALA A 44 13.96 8.32 4.77
N GLY A 45 13.53 7.16 4.29
CA GLY A 45 13.27 6.00 5.13
C GLY A 45 12.14 5.12 4.63
N GLU A 46 11.74 4.19 5.48
CA GLU A 46 10.68 3.23 5.19
C GLU A 46 9.34 3.67 5.76
N TYR A 47 8.28 3.30 5.05
CA TYR A 47 6.91 3.62 5.42
C TYR A 47 6.01 2.41 5.20
N VAL A 48 4.95 2.34 5.98
CA VAL A 48 3.87 1.37 5.79
C VAL A 48 2.55 2.09 5.59
N TYR A 49 1.75 1.57 4.65
CA TYR A 49 0.41 2.06 4.39
C TYR A 49 -0.61 0.95 4.54
N VAL A 50 -1.66 1.19 5.33
CA VAL A 50 -2.78 0.27 5.48
C VAL A 50 -3.94 0.69 4.58
N GLY A 51 -4.51 -0.26 3.87
CA GLY A 51 -5.73 -0.03 3.10
C GLY A 51 -6.56 -1.28 2.93
N SER A 52 -7.74 -1.09 2.35
CA SER A 52 -8.67 -2.17 2.01
C SER A 52 -9.22 -2.02 0.61
N ALA A 53 -9.77 -3.12 0.10
CA ALA A 53 -10.48 -3.22 -1.16
C ALA A 53 -11.61 -4.22 -0.98
N MET A 54 -12.84 -3.72 -0.82
CA MET A 54 -14.00 -4.59 -0.51
C MET A 54 -14.86 -4.92 -1.74
N GLY A 55 -14.49 -4.44 -2.93
CA GLY A 55 -15.20 -4.78 -4.16
C GLY A 55 -14.94 -6.23 -4.58
N LYS A 56 -15.96 -6.91 -5.11
CA LYS A 56 -15.80 -8.28 -5.63
C LYS A 56 -15.29 -8.32 -7.08
N LYS A 57 -15.42 -7.21 -7.83
CA LYS A 57 -15.07 -7.08 -9.25
C LYS A 57 -14.61 -5.66 -9.59
N GLY A 58 -14.02 -5.51 -10.78
CA GLY A 58 -13.64 -4.20 -11.34
C GLY A 58 -12.54 -3.49 -10.56
N ALA A 59 -12.43 -2.17 -10.72
CA ALA A 59 -11.36 -1.36 -10.13
C ALA A 59 -11.37 -1.32 -8.58
N ALA A 60 -12.47 -1.76 -7.96
CA ALA A 60 -12.61 -1.82 -6.51
C ALA A 60 -12.18 -3.18 -5.91
N SER A 61 -11.88 -4.19 -6.76
CA SER A 61 -11.36 -5.48 -6.28
C SER A 61 -9.94 -5.36 -5.77
N LEU A 62 -9.55 -6.30 -4.90
CA LEU A 62 -8.26 -6.30 -4.23
C LEU A 62 -7.09 -6.31 -5.21
N GLY A 63 -7.08 -7.25 -6.16
CA GLY A 63 -6.01 -7.35 -7.16
C GLY A 63 -5.88 -6.07 -8.00
N ARG A 64 -7.01 -5.52 -8.48
CA ARG A 64 -6.99 -4.29 -9.30
C ARG A 64 -6.60 -3.06 -8.49
N ARG A 65 -7.01 -2.96 -7.21
CA ARG A 65 -6.61 -1.85 -6.32
C ARG A 65 -5.11 -1.90 -6.03
N LEU A 66 -4.55 -3.07 -5.73
CA LEU A 66 -3.13 -3.24 -5.46
C LEU A 66 -2.27 -2.96 -6.70
N LEU A 67 -2.65 -3.44 -7.89
CA LEU A 67 -1.93 -3.11 -9.13
C LEU A 67 -1.94 -1.60 -9.43
N ARG A 68 -3.02 -0.90 -9.05
CA ARG A 68 -3.09 0.55 -9.20
C ARG A 68 -2.07 1.27 -8.30
N HIS A 69 -1.81 0.75 -7.10
CA HIS A 69 -0.75 1.29 -6.25
C HIS A 69 0.64 1.11 -6.88
N ALA A 70 0.86 0.00 -7.58
CA ALA A 70 2.11 -0.26 -8.31
C ALA A 70 2.29 0.57 -9.59
N ALA A 71 1.22 1.16 -10.13
CA ALA A 71 1.30 2.09 -11.25
C ALA A 71 1.62 3.52 -10.81
N ARG A 72 2.04 4.35 -11.77
CA ARG A 72 2.21 5.81 -11.61
C ARG A 72 1.33 6.57 -12.59
N SER A 73 1.21 7.88 -12.38
CA SER A 73 0.47 8.78 -13.26
C SER A 73 1.38 9.33 -14.39
N GLY A 74 0.75 9.80 -15.47
CA GLY A 74 1.46 10.30 -16.64
C GLY A 74 2.32 9.22 -17.30
N ASN A 75 3.52 9.60 -17.75
CA ASN A 75 4.45 8.72 -18.46
C ASN A 75 5.54 8.14 -17.53
N LYS A 76 5.34 8.17 -16.22
CA LYS A 76 6.31 7.66 -15.25
C LYS A 76 6.32 6.13 -15.27
N ALA A 77 7.52 5.54 -15.18
CA ALA A 77 7.66 4.10 -15.08
C ALA A 77 6.93 3.55 -13.83
N PRO A 78 6.21 2.42 -13.93
CA PRO A 78 5.60 1.79 -12.78
C PRO A 78 6.66 1.28 -11.79
N HIS A 79 6.24 1.00 -10.56
CA HIS A 79 7.09 0.37 -9.55
C HIS A 79 7.53 -1.03 -10.01
N ALA A 80 8.79 -1.39 -9.77
CA ALA A 80 9.36 -2.66 -10.20
C ALA A 80 8.58 -3.89 -9.67
N ILE A 81 8.01 -3.78 -8.46
CA ILE A 81 7.18 -4.84 -7.86
C ILE A 81 5.87 -5.11 -8.64
N GLY A 82 5.45 -4.20 -9.52
CA GLY A 82 4.20 -4.32 -10.27
C GLY A 82 4.14 -5.56 -11.17
N ALA A 83 5.25 -5.93 -11.80
CA ALA A 83 5.31 -7.13 -12.64
C ALA A 83 5.14 -8.41 -11.79
N LEU A 84 5.82 -8.47 -10.64
CA LEU A 84 5.69 -9.57 -9.69
C LEU A 84 4.27 -9.65 -9.10
N MET A 85 3.66 -8.50 -8.77
CA MET A 85 2.27 -8.45 -8.32
C MET A 85 1.33 -9.02 -9.39
N LEU A 86 1.50 -8.63 -10.65
CA LEU A 86 0.67 -9.10 -11.74
C LEU A 86 0.72 -10.63 -11.87
N GLU A 87 1.92 -11.19 -11.91
CA GLU A 87 2.14 -12.64 -12.00
C GLU A 87 1.54 -13.37 -10.80
N ARG A 88 1.87 -12.95 -9.58
CA ARG A 88 1.38 -13.59 -8.34
C ARG A 88 -0.13 -13.50 -8.22
N PHE A 89 -0.73 -12.36 -8.59
CA PHE A 89 -2.18 -12.18 -8.48
C PHE A 89 -2.96 -13.01 -9.50
N LYS A 90 -2.42 -13.25 -10.70
CA LYS A 90 -2.99 -14.22 -11.64
C LYS A 90 -2.93 -15.64 -11.05
N LEU A 91 -1.76 -16.04 -10.56
CA LEU A 91 -1.53 -17.37 -9.99
C LEU A 91 -2.51 -17.71 -8.84
N VAL A 92 -2.79 -16.74 -7.96
CA VAL A 92 -3.71 -16.95 -6.82
C VAL A 92 -5.17 -16.60 -7.12
N GLY A 93 -5.49 -16.28 -8.38
CA GLY A 93 -6.84 -15.96 -8.84
C GLY A 93 -7.40 -14.62 -8.37
N LEU A 94 -6.58 -13.65 -7.98
CA LEU A 94 -7.00 -12.26 -7.70
C LEU A 94 -7.21 -11.43 -8.97
N LEU A 95 -6.72 -11.92 -10.10
CA LEU A 95 -6.85 -11.33 -11.43
C LEU A 95 -7.09 -12.44 -12.46
N GLY A 96 -7.75 -12.10 -13.56
CA GLY A 96 -7.83 -12.98 -14.74
C GLY A 96 -6.53 -12.96 -15.55
N ASP A 97 -6.38 -13.95 -16.43
CA ASP A 97 -5.18 -14.14 -17.26
C ASP A 97 -4.92 -12.97 -18.22
N ASP A 98 -5.98 -12.28 -18.64
CA ASP A 98 -5.96 -11.10 -19.50
C ASP A 98 -5.55 -9.81 -18.76
N ALA A 99 -5.41 -9.86 -17.43
CA ALA A 99 -5.07 -8.68 -16.65
C ALA A 99 -3.67 -8.16 -17.02
N CYS A 100 -3.56 -6.83 -17.02
CA CYS A 100 -2.33 -6.09 -17.26
C CYS A 100 -2.15 -5.01 -16.20
N LEU A 101 -0.92 -4.50 -16.09
CA LEU A 101 -0.65 -3.31 -15.30
C LEU A 101 -1.39 -2.11 -15.91
N PRO A 102 -1.98 -1.23 -15.07
CA PRO A 102 -2.61 -0.04 -15.57
C PRO A 102 -1.57 0.88 -16.22
N ALA A 103 -1.82 1.29 -17.47
CA ALA A 103 -0.94 2.20 -18.22
C ALA A 103 -0.80 3.56 -17.53
N GLN A 104 -1.87 4.04 -16.91
CA GLN A 104 -1.91 5.28 -16.14
C GLN A 104 -2.84 5.15 -14.94
N LYS A 105 -2.54 5.89 -13.87
CA LYS A 105 -3.48 6.08 -12.75
C LYS A 105 -3.83 7.55 -12.54
N THR A 106 -5.04 7.78 -12.06
CA THR A 106 -5.41 9.03 -11.39
C THR A 106 -5.05 8.93 -9.89
N LEU A 107 -4.58 10.01 -9.28
CA LEU A 107 -4.27 9.98 -7.84
C LEU A 107 -5.58 10.13 -7.05
N ARG A 108 -5.92 9.13 -6.23
CA ARG A 108 -7.20 9.09 -5.48
C ARG A 108 -6.97 9.01 -3.97
N TRP A 109 -6.02 8.20 -3.53
CA TRP A 109 -5.71 8.01 -2.11
C TRP A 109 -4.50 8.84 -1.71
N ASN A 110 -4.36 9.20 -0.42
CA ASN A 110 -3.19 9.98 0.00
C ASN A 110 -1.88 9.26 -0.35
N VAL A 111 -1.81 7.93 -0.15
CA VAL A 111 -0.63 7.13 -0.50
C VAL A 111 -0.29 7.21 -1.99
N ASP A 112 -1.26 7.44 -2.89
CA ASP A 112 -0.99 7.56 -4.33
C ASP A 112 -0.03 8.71 -4.61
N TYR A 113 -0.15 9.84 -3.89
CA TYR A 113 0.73 10.99 -4.08
C TYR A 113 2.18 10.67 -3.71
N LEU A 114 2.39 9.85 -2.67
CA LEU A 114 3.71 9.41 -2.27
C LEU A 114 4.27 8.40 -3.27
N LEU A 115 3.48 7.39 -3.64
CA LEU A 115 3.84 6.38 -4.63
C LEU A 115 4.03 6.97 -6.04
N ASP A 116 3.49 8.14 -6.34
CA ASP A 116 3.69 8.80 -7.64
C ASP A 116 5.03 9.55 -7.73
N HIS A 117 5.72 9.76 -6.60
CA HIS A 117 6.99 10.47 -6.56
C HIS A 117 8.17 9.55 -6.94
N PRO A 118 9.05 9.93 -7.90
CA PRO A 118 10.09 9.03 -8.43
C PRO A 118 11.13 8.59 -7.39
N ALA A 119 11.32 9.35 -6.32
CA ALA A 119 12.20 8.98 -5.21
C ALA A 119 11.55 7.98 -4.21
N VAL A 120 10.33 7.53 -4.46
CA VAL A 120 9.62 6.56 -3.61
C VAL A 120 9.39 5.28 -4.39
N GLU A 121 9.71 4.13 -3.81
CA GLU A 121 9.41 2.83 -4.37
C GLU A 121 8.47 2.00 -3.50
N LEU A 122 7.53 1.32 -4.14
CA LEU A 122 6.73 0.26 -3.52
C LEU A 122 7.60 -1.00 -3.46
N SER A 123 7.99 -1.40 -2.25
CA SER A 123 8.98 -2.47 -2.02
C SER A 123 8.37 -3.76 -1.49
N GLY A 124 7.11 -3.76 -1.06
CA GLY A 124 6.46 -4.97 -0.57
C GLY A 124 4.97 -4.82 -0.33
N ALA A 125 4.29 -5.95 -0.18
CA ALA A 125 2.89 -6.01 0.20
C ALA A 125 2.57 -7.23 1.06
N LEU A 126 1.83 -6.99 2.16
CA LEU A 126 1.15 -8.00 2.94
C LEU A 126 -0.34 -7.94 2.64
N ILE A 127 -0.93 -9.04 2.19
CA ILE A 127 -2.29 -9.05 1.64
C ILE A 127 -3.12 -10.09 2.38
N PHE A 128 -4.26 -9.67 2.93
CA PHE A 128 -5.21 -10.52 3.63
C PHE A 128 -6.49 -10.61 2.80
N ARG A 129 -6.68 -11.73 2.10
CA ARG A 129 -7.90 -12.01 1.32
C ARG A 129 -9.02 -12.36 2.30
N SER A 130 -10.05 -11.51 2.37
CA SER A 130 -11.18 -11.69 3.26
C SER A 130 -12.39 -10.89 2.82
N GLU A 131 -13.60 -11.36 3.13
CA GLU A 131 -14.83 -10.57 3.04
C GLU A 131 -14.97 -9.60 4.22
N THR A 132 -14.26 -9.85 5.32
CA THR A 132 -14.18 -8.96 6.47
C THR A 132 -13.12 -7.89 6.24
N ARG A 133 -13.46 -6.63 6.53
CA ARG A 133 -12.50 -5.52 6.49
C ARG A 133 -11.66 -5.51 7.77
N LEU A 134 -10.35 -5.68 7.62
CA LEU A 134 -9.37 -5.67 8.73
C LEU A 134 -8.57 -4.36 8.82
N GLU A 135 -8.84 -3.40 7.94
CA GLU A 135 -8.10 -2.13 7.81
C GLU A 135 -7.92 -1.39 9.14
N ALA A 136 -9.01 -1.15 9.88
CA ALA A 136 -8.95 -0.43 11.15
C ALA A 136 -8.15 -1.19 12.22
N THR A 137 -8.30 -2.52 12.27
CA THR A 137 -7.54 -3.39 13.18
C THR A 137 -6.05 -3.34 12.86
N LEU A 138 -5.67 -3.44 11.59
CA LEU A 138 -4.28 -3.38 11.14
C LEU A 138 -3.68 -1.98 11.37
N ALA A 139 -4.44 -0.92 11.09
CA ALA A 139 -4.00 0.46 11.32
C ALA A 139 -3.76 0.72 12.81
N LYS A 140 -4.65 0.23 13.69
CA LYS A 140 -4.45 0.30 15.14
C LYS A 140 -3.22 -0.49 15.58
N LEU A 141 -3.07 -1.74 15.14
CA LEU A 141 -1.92 -2.58 15.47
C LEU A 141 -0.60 -1.88 15.13
N LEU A 142 -0.49 -1.33 13.92
CA LEU A 142 0.72 -0.64 13.50
C LEU A 142 0.93 0.68 14.26
N ALA A 143 -0.13 1.43 14.56
CA ALA A 143 -0.01 2.67 15.34
C ALA A 143 0.44 2.43 16.79
N ASP A 144 0.09 1.27 17.36
CA ASP A 144 0.48 0.85 18.71
C ASP A 144 1.88 0.18 18.72
N ASP A 145 2.46 -0.16 17.56
CA ASP A 145 3.78 -0.79 17.46
C ASP A 145 4.91 0.25 17.68
N PRO A 146 5.83 0.02 18.65
CA PRO A 146 6.90 0.97 18.98
C PRO A 146 7.88 1.22 17.82
N SER A 147 7.92 0.32 16.85
CA SER A 147 8.75 0.39 15.65
C SER A 147 8.22 1.38 14.62
N THR A 148 7.00 1.86 14.77
CA THR A 148 6.40 2.83 13.86
C THR A 148 6.35 4.24 14.47
N PHE A 149 6.06 5.22 13.61
CA PHE A 149 5.71 6.57 14.05
C PHE A 149 4.67 7.19 13.10
N VAL A 150 3.83 8.06 13.67
CA VAL A 150 2.86 8.85 12.89
C VAL A 150 3.59 9.95 12.13
N LEU A 151 3.60 9.86 10.80
CA LEU A 151 4.15 10.90 9.94
C LEU A 151 3.34 12.20 10.04
N GLU A 152 2.01 12.09 9.96
CA GLU A 152 1.08 13.19 10.13
C GLU A 152 -0.29 12.64 10.52
N LYS A 153 -0.91 13.23 11.55
CA LYS A 153 -2.17 12.72 12.12
C LYS A 153 -3.29 12.78 11.09
N GLY A 154 -4.00 11.66 10.90
CA GLY A 154 -5.13 11.55 9.97
C GLY A 154 -4.75 11.15 8.55
N LEU A 155 -3.46 11.03 8.23
CA LEU A 155 -3.01 10.81 6.87
C LEU A 155 -3.39 9.40 6.38
N GLY A 156 -4.08 9.33 5.24
CA GLY A 156 -4.52 8.07 4.63
C GLY A 156 -5.81 7.47 5.22
N ALA A 157 -6.38 8.06 6.27
CA ALA A 157 -7.55 7.56 7.00
C ALA A 157 -8.82 8.38 6.71
N GLY A 158 -9.02 8.79 5.44
CA GLY A 158 -10.11 9.71 5.07
C GLY A 158 -11.53 9.22 5.38
N ASP A 159 -11.71 7.90 5.45
CA ASP A 159 -12.96 7.21 5.80
C ASP A 159 -12.97 6.65 7.23
N SER A 160 -11.90 6.88 8.01
CA SER A 160 -11.71 6.33 9.36
C SER A 160 -11.33 7.44 10.35
N PRO A 161 -12.33 8.15 10.93
CA PRO A 161 -12.07 9.24 11.85
C PRO A 161 -11.15 8.83 13.02
N GLY A 162 -10.15 9.66 13.30
CA GLY A 162 -9.21 9.46 14.41
C GLY A 162 -8.03 8.51 14.13
N GLN A 163 -8.01 7.81 12.99
CA GLN A 163 -6.93 6.91 12.61
C GLN A 163 -5.87 7.58 11.72
N THR A 164 -4.73 6.92 11.56
CA THR A 164 -3.69 7.26 10.57
C THR A 164 -3.29 5.97 9.87
N HIS A 165 -3.36 5.93 8.55
CA HIS A 165 -3.06 4.71 7.78
C HIS A 165 -1.68 4.74 7.13
N LEU A 166 -1.00 5.89 7.07
CA LEU A 166 0.38 6.01 6.59
C LEU A 166 1.32 6.32 7.76
N LEU A 167 2.21 5.38 8.07
CA LEU A 167 3.13 5.45 9.20
C LEU A 167 4.57 5.29 8.68
N GLY A 168 5.53 5.93 9.35
CA GLY A 168 6.96 5.68 9.10
C GLY A 168 7.48 4.54 9.98
N LEU A 169 8.52 3.86 9.53
CA LEU A 169 9.26 2.88 10.31
C LEU A 169 10.52 3.53 10.90
N ARG A 170 10.83 3.22 12.16
CA ARG A 170 12.04 3.69 12.83
C ARG A 170 13.26 2.96 12.30
N ALA A 171 14.40 3.65 12.18
CA ALA A 171 15.65 3.04 11.73
C ALA A 171 16.03 1.85 12.65
N GLY A 172 16.40 0.71 12.05
CA GLY A 172 16.70 -0.53 12.77
C GLY A 172 15.50 -1.43 13.07
N ALA A 173 14.26 -0.96 12.83
CA ALA A 173 13.10 -1.82 12.87
C ALA A 173 13.05 -2.73 11.63
N LEU A 174 13.32 -4.02 11.82
CA LEU A 174 13.01 -5.03 10.81
C LEU A 174 11.55 -5.43 10.94
N VAL A 175 10.67 -4.87 10.10
CA VAL A 175 9.40 -5.55 9.79
C VAL A 175 9.74 -6.66 8.79
N GLN A 176 10.27 -7.76 9.30
CA GLN A 176 10.38 -8.99 8.53
C GLN A 176 9.01 -9.64 8.49
N PHE A 177 8.39 -9.63 7.32
CA PHE A 177 7.22 -10.45 7.10
C PHE A 177 7.67 -11.91 7.01
N TYR A 178 7.74 -12.59 8.15
CA TYR A 178 7.91 -14.04 8.18
C TYR A 178 6.62 -14.68 7.71
N GLY A 179 6.67 -15.33 6.54
CA GLY A 179 5.60 -16.23 6.11
C GLY A 179 5.58 -17.43 7.04
N ILE A 180 4.53 -17.55 7.85
CA ILE A 180 4.21 -18.83 8.48
C ILE A 180 3.65 -19.70 7.37
N ASN A 181 4.49 -20.60 6.85
CA ASN A 181 4.02 -21.72 6.06
C ASN A 181 3.17 -22.58 7.01
N HIS A 182 1.86 -22.61 6.79
CA HIS A 182 1.05 -23.68 7.34
C HIS A 182 1.20 -24.88 6.40
N GLU A 183 1.67 -25.98 6.99
CA GLU A 183 1.64 -27.34 6.43
C GLU A 183 0.21 -27.75 6.02
#